data_AF-A0A6G7Z1C8-F1
#
_entry.id   AF-A0A6G7Z1C8-F1
#
_cell.length_a   1.000
_cell.length_b   1.000
_cell.length_c   1.000
_cell.angle_alpha   90.00
_cell.angle_beta   90.00
_cell.angle_gamma   90.00
#
_symmetry.space_group_name_H-M   'P 1'
#
loop_
_entity.id
_entity.type
_entity.pdbx_description
1 polymer ?
#
loop_
_entity_poly.entity_id
_entity_poly.type
_entity_poly.pdbx_seq_one_letter_code
_entity_poly.pdbx_strand_id
1 'polypeptide(L)'
;MNEPWYPARAVVDLDAVRSNVRVLRDAAPGAAVMAVVKADAYGHGLLPVAHAALAAGATWLGVAQPSEALALRAAGITARTFTWLYAPGAPLAELVAADVDVSVHAPWAVEEVAAAARATGRRARVHLKVDTGLGRSGILPEHLPEVLARLVALQADGLLELVGVWSHLAFADEPEHPTVRGQADVFDRAVDLAERAGAHLEVRHLANSAATLTTPRVHHELVRPGLAVYGLSPVPQLGGPEAYGLRPAMTLEARLATVKAVPAGQGVSYGHAYRTTQPTLLGDVPLGYADGIPRHASGTQDVPGAPLRVGAGPAARTLHVTGRVCMDQLMVDLGPDATERAGDTVTLFGDGATGVPTAQDWADACGTISYEITTRLGARVPRVHLHAEETPA
;
A
#
# COMPACT_ATOMS: atom_id res chain seq x y z
N MET A 1 -5.49 14.22 -12.98
CA MET A 1 -6.52 15.12 -13.53
C MET A 1 -7.57 15.30 -12.45
N ASN A 2 -7.70 16.51 -11.87
CA ASN A 2 -8.84 16.83 -11.02
C ASN A 2 -10.00 17.13 -11.96
N GLU A 3 -10.71 16.09 -12.41
CA GLU A 3 -11.92 16.29 -13.21
C GLU A 3 -13.03 16.75 -12.26
N PRO A 4 -13.49 18.01 -12.33
CA PRO A 4 -14.47 18.56 -11.40
C PRO A 4 -15.87 17.93 -11.55
N TRP A 5 -16.01 16.98 -12.47
CA TRP A 5 -17.27 16.35 -12.86
C TRP A 5 -17.37 14.87 -12.46
N TYR A 6 -16.29 14.25 -11.97
CA TYR A 6 -16.40 12.87 -11.48
C TYR A 6 -17.23 12.87 -10.18
N PRO A 7 -18.32 12.08 -10.09
CA PRO A 7 -19.25 12.16 -8.96
C PRO A 7 -18.74 11.48 -7.67
N ALA A 8 -17.44 11.17 -7.63
CA ALA A 8 -16.75 10.56 -6.52
C ALA A 8 -15.29 11.05 -6.43
N ARG A 9 -14.67 10.89 -5.27
CA ARG A 9 -13.27 11.22 -5.04
C ARG A 9 -12.68 10.41 -3.89
N ALA A 10 -11.38 10.17 -3.96
CA ALA A 10 -10.59 9.76 -2.80
C ALA A 10 -9.91 10.99 -2.21
N VAL A 11 -10.36 11.41 -1.04
CA VAL A 11 -9.74 12.49 -0.28
C VAL A 11 -8.58 11.89 0.52
N VAL A 12 -7.36 12.41 0.32
CA VAL A 12 -6.15 11.92 0.96
C VAL A 12 -5.60 13.01 1.88
N ASP A 13 -5.61 12.78 3.18
CA ASP A 13 -5.05 13.68 4.19
C ASP A 13 -3.54 13.45 4.35
N LEU A 14 -2.73 14.37 3.81
CA LEU A 14 -1.27 14.28 3.92
C LEU A 14 -0.74 14.58 5.33
N ASP A 15 -1.52 15.25 6.20
CA ASP A 15 -1.16 15.35 7.61
C ASP A 15 -1.29 14.01 8.34
N ALA A 16 -2.23 13.16 7.92
CA ALA A 16 -2.35 11.81 8.46
C ALA A 16 -1.12 10.99 8.08
N VAL A 17 -0.72 11.05 6.80
CA VAL A 17 0.53 10.43 6.31
C VAL A 17 1.73 10.92 7.13
N ARG A 18 1.88 12.23 7.31
CA ARG A 18 2.98 12.80 8.11
C ARG A 18 2.95 12.32 9.55
N SER A 19 1.78 12.28 10.18
CA SER A 19 1.60 11.78 11.55
C SER A 19 2.01 10.32 11.66
N ASN A 20 1.54 9.47 10.75
CA ASN A 20 1.83 8.04 10.74
C ASN A 20 3.32 7.76 10.55
N VAL A 21 4.01 8.50 9.67
CA VAL A 21 5.46 8.36 9.49
C VAL A 21 6.23 8.74 10.77
N ARG A 22 5.79 9.76 11.50
CA ARG A 22 6.41 10.11 12.81
C ARG A 22 6.21 8.99 13.82
N VAL A 23 5.00 8.44 13.92
CA VAL A 23 4.70 7.27 14.77
C VAL A 23 5.61 6.09 14.43
N LEU A 24 5.80 5.79 13.15
CA LEU A 24 6.63 4.68 12.69
C LEU A 24 8.12 4.89 12.98
N ARG A 25 8.61 6.12 12.87
CA ARG A 25 9.96 6.48 13.28
C ARG A 25 10.14 6.32 14.80
N ASP A 26 9.18 6.77 15.57
CA ASP A 26 9.22 6.70 17.04
C ASP A 26 9.10 5.24 17.52
N ALA A 27 8.44 4.37 16.75
CA ALA A 27 8.39 2.92 16.99
C ALA A 27 9.73 2.21 16.70
N ALA A 28 10.60 2.79 15.86
CA ALA A 28 11.89 2.22 15.48
C ALA A 28 13.02 3.26 15.61
N PRO A 29 13.32 3.76 16.83
CA PRO A 29 14.16 4.95 17.05
C PRO A 29 15.62 4.79 16.62
N GLY A 30 16.10 3.55 16.45
CA GLY A 30 17.45 3.25 15.98
C GLY A 30 17.56 2.97 14.48
N ALA A 31 16.44 2.95 13.76
CA ALA A 31 16.39 2.61 12.34
C ALA A 31 15.93 3.80 11.49
N ALA A 32 16.49 3.90 10.29
CA ALA A 32 15.93 4.74 9.24
C ALA A 32 14.56 4.19 8.81
N VAL A 33 13.69 5.06 8.29
CA VAL A 33 12.38 4.68 7.75
C VAL A 33 12.41 4.77 6.23
N MET A 34 12.14 3.64 5.56
CA MET A 34 11.78 3.56 4.15
C MET A 34 10.26 3.57 4.02
N ALA A 35 9.69 4.72 3.64
CA ALA A 35 8.28 4.79 3.31
C ALA A 35 8.01 4.05 1.98
N VAL A 36 7.23 2.98 2.03
CA VAL A 36 6.93 2.18 0.84
C VAL A 36 5.74 2.78 0.09
N VAL A 37 6.02 3.37 -1.07
CA VAL A 37 5.08 4.13 -1.92
C VAL A 37 4.77 3.46 -3.26
N LYS A 38 5.04 2.15 -3.38
CA LYS A 38 4.64 1.35 -4.55
C LYS A 38 3.12 1.39 -4.80
N ALA A 39 2.73 0.99 -6.00
CA ALA A 39 1.36 0.93 -6.49
C ALA A 39 0.62 2.27 -6.30
N ASP A 40 1.23 3.35 -6.80
CA ASP A 40 0.72 4.72 -6.66
C ASP A 40 0.47 5.11 -5.19
N ALA A 41 1.46 4.82 -4.33
CA ALA A 41 1.34 4.94 -2.88
C ALA A 41 0.11 4.23 -2.31
N TYR A 42 -0.05 2.95 -2.64
CA TYR A 42 -1.21 2.13 -2.23
C TYR A 42 -2.54 2.79 -2.62
N GLY A 43 -2.57 3.40 -3.82
CA GLY A 43 -3.71 4.15 -4.35
C GLY A 43 -3.92 5.56 -3.78
N HIS A 44 -3.02 6.08 -2.94
CA HIS A 44 -3.12 7.41 -2.34
C HIS A 44 -2.47 8.52 -3.19
N GLY A 45 -1.72 8.17 -4.24
CA GLY A 45 -1.01 9.11 -5.11
C GLY A 45 0.49 9.17 -4.79
N LEU A 46 1.31 8.72 -5.74
CA LEU A 46 2.75 8.52 -5.59
C LEU A 46 3.49 9.76 -5.09
N LEU A 47 3.43 10.86 -5.84
CA LEU A 47 4.26 12.05 -5.57
C LEU A 47 3.84 12.79 -4.30
N PRO A 48 2.54 13.10 -4.08
CA PRO A 48 2.14 13.84 -2.88
C PRO A 48 2.46 13.07 -1.58
N VAL A 49 2.27 11.75 -1.58
CA VAL A 49 2.64 10.91 -0.42
C VAL A 49 4.14 10.84 -0.25
N ALA A 50 4.91 10.67 -1.33
CA ALA A 50 6.37 10.64 -1.24
C ALA A 50 6.93 11.91 -0.59
N HIS A 51 6.48 13.09 -1.02
CA HIS A 51 6.87 14.36 -0.40
C HIS A 51 6.44 14.45 1.07
N ALA A 52 5.19 14.09 1.39
CA ALA A 52 4.69 14.11 2.76
C ALA A 52 5.48 13.17 3.69
N ALA A 53 5.82 11.97 3.22
CA ALA A 53 6.61 11.01 3.99
C ALA A 53 8.03 11.52 4.26
N LEU A 54 8.69 12.09 3.25
CA LEU A 54 10.02 12.70 3.41
C LEU A 54 10.00 13.88 4.38
N ALA A 55 9.00 14.77 4.26
CA ALA A 55 8.81 15.90 5.18
C ALA A 55 8.55 15.47 6.64
N ALA A 56 8.03 14.26 6.86
CA ALA A 56 7.83 13.70 8.19
C ALA A 56 9.05 12.97 8.76
N GLY A 57 10.14 12.85 7.99
CA GLY A 57 11.40 12.25 8.43
C GLY A 57 11.66 10.84 7.90
N ALA A 58 10.88 10.35 6.92
CA ALA A 58 11.35 9.20 6.14
C ALA A 58 12.62 9.60 5.37
N THR A 59 13.65 8.78 5.45
CA THR A 59 14.94 9.03 4.78
C THR A 59 15.09 8.23 3.49
N TRP A 60 14.22 7.23 3.29
CA TRP A 60 14.19 6.36 2.12
C TRP A 60 12.76 6.28 1.55
N LEU A 61 12.68 6.03 0.25
CA LEU A 61 11.45 5.64 -0.45
C LEU A 61 11.62 4.26 -1.07
N GLY A 62 10.59 3.42 -0.94
CA GLY A 62 10.56 2.07 -1.51
C GLY A 62 9.44 1.92 -2.54
N VAL A 63 9.78 1.47 -3.75
CA VAL A 63 8.82 1.19 -4.82
C VAL A 63 9.03 -0.21 -5.39
N ALA A 64 8.01 -0.80 -6.00
CA ALA A 64 8.15 -2.15 -6.51
C ALA A 64 8.83 -2.13 -7.88
N GLN A 65 8.34 -1.30 -8.80
CA GLN A 65 8.73 -1.36 -10.19
C GLN A 65 9.75 -0.26 -10.56
N PRO A 66 10.61 -0.49 -11.57
CA PRO A 66 11.52 0.52 -12.11
C PRO A 66 10.85 1.82 -12.53
N SER A 67 9.68 1.73 -13.17
CA SER A 67 8.92 2.89 -13.65
C SER A 67 8.53 3.85 -12.53
N GLU A 68 8.17 3.32 -11.36
CA GLU A 68 7.82 4.11 -10.18
C GLU A 68 9.05 4.85 -9.64
N ALA A 69 10.22 4.19 -9.61
CA ALA A 69 11.46 4.80 -9.14
C ALA A 69 11.91 5.93 -10.08
N LEU A 70 11.83 5.68 -11.38
CA LEU A 70 12.13 6.69 -12.40
C LEU A 70 11.13 7.85 -12.36
N ALA A 71 9.85 7.60 -12.07
CA ALA A 71 8.86 8.65 -11.87
C ALA A 71 9.18 9.53 -10.64
N LEU A 72 9.61 8.95 -9.52
CA LEU A 72 10.07 9.71 -8.35
C LEU A 72 11.28 10.60 -8.72
N ARG A 73 12.24 10.06 -9.46
CA ARG A 73 13.42 10.82 -9.93
C ARG A 73 13.06 11.93 -10.92
N ALA A 74 12.15 11.66 -11.86
CA ALA A 74 11.65 12.66 -12.81
C ALA A 74 10.91 13.81 -12.10
N ALA A 75 10.31 13.55 -10.93
CA ALA A 75 9.69 14.55 -10.08
C ALA A 75 10.69 15.31 -9.17
N GLY A 76 12.00 15.11 -9.35
CA GLY A 76 13.04 15.83 -8.61
C GLY A 76 13.32 15.28 -7.20
N ILE A 77 12.78 14.11 -6.83
CA ILE A 77 13.07 13.49 -5.54
C ILE A 77 14.50 12.96 -5.54
N THR A 78 15.33 13.44 -4.61
CA THR A 78 16.75 13.07 -4.46
C THR A 78 17.01 12.14 -3.27
N ALA A 79 16.02 11.90 -2.40
CA ALA A 79 16.14 10.96 -1.30
C ALA A 79 16.49 9.54 -1.77
N ARG A 80 17.08 8.72 -0.89
CA ARG A 80 17.42 7.33 -1.21
C ARG A 80 16.17 6.59 -1.68
N THR A 81 16.25 5.98 -2.85
CA THR A 81 15.12 5.29 -3.48
C THR A 81 15.55 3.88 -3.82
N PHE A 82 14.74 2.90 -3.39
CA PHE A 82 15.01 1.48 -3.58
C PHE A 82 13.89 0.83 -4.41
N THR A 83 14.28 0.06 -5.43
CA THR A 83 13.35 -0.73 -6.26
C THR A 83 13.78 -2.18 -6.35
N TRP A 84 12.82 -3.12 -6.44
CA TRP A 84 13.12 -4.53 -6.22
C TRP A 84 12.42 -5.54 -7.12
N LEU A 85 11.40 -5.16 -7.88
CA LEU A 85 10.64 -6.08 -8.71
C LEU A 85 10.83 -5.73 -10.19
N TYR A 86 11.68 -6.51 -10.84
CA TYR A 86 11.98 -6.38 -12.25
C TYR A 86 12.37 -7.75 -12.85
N ALA A 87 12.24 -7.90 -14.16
CA ALA A 87 12.56 -9.11 -14.90
C ALA A 87 13.78 -8.85 -15.81
N PRO A 88 14.38 -9.90 -16.41
CA PRO A 88 15.45 -9.73 -17.40
C PRO A 88 15.06 -8.73 -18.50
N GLY A 89 15.99 -7.83 -18.84
CA GLY A 89 15.75 -6.76 -19.82
C GLY A 89 15.07 -5.51 -19.26
N ALA A 90 14.95 -5.38 -17.94
CA ALA A 90 14.53 -4.14 -17.29
C ALA A 90 15.50 -2.98 -17.57
N PRO A 91 15.07 -1.71 -17.44
CA PRO A 91 15.89 -0.53 -17.72
C PRO A 91 16.90 -0.23 -16.59
N LEU A 92 17.76 -1.19 -16.26
CA LEU A 92 18.73 -1.08 -15.17
C LEU A 92 19.75 0.04 -15.40
N ALA A 93 20.14 0.31 -16.66
CA ALA A 93 21.02 1.43 -16.97
C ALA A 93 20.38 2.78 -16.61
N GLU A 94 19.08 2.95 -16.85
CA GLU A 94 18.35 4.17 -16.46
C GLU A 94 18.28 4.31 -14.94
N LEU A 95 18.02 3.21 -14.22
CA LEU A 95 17.99 3.21 -12.75
C LEU A 95 19.34 3.57 -12.15
N VAL A 96 20.43 2.98 -12.66
CA VAL A 96 21.80 3.30 -12.20
C VAL A 96 22.17 4.74 -12.54
N ALA A 97 21.83 5.22 -13.74
CA ALA A 97 22.04 6.62 -14.12
C ALA A 97 21.27 7.59 -13.21
N ALA A 98 20.09 7.19 -12.74
CA ALA A 98 19.24 7.96 -11.85
C ALA A 98 19.58 7.80 -10.34
N ASP A 99 20.68 7.14 -9.97
CA ASP A 99 21.07 6.87 -8.57
C ASP A 99 19.93 6.20 -7.76
N VAL A 100 19.34 5.16 -8.35
CA VAL A 100 18.36 4.29 -7.67
C VAL A 100 19.04 3.01 -7.21
N ASP A 101 18.87 2.68 -5.93
CA ASP A 101 19.36 1.43 -5.35
C ASP A 101 18.45 0.27 -5.86
N VAL A 102 19.05 -0.84 -6.32
CA VAL A 102 18.32 -1.95 -6.94
C VAL A 102 18.50 -3.27 -6.19
N SER A 103 17.44 -4.07 -6.07
CA SER A 103 17.54 -5.38 -5.44
C SER A 103 18.15 -6.42 -6.38
N VAL A 104 19.22 -7.10 -5.97
CA VAL A 104 19.62 -8.39 -6.56
C VAL A 104 18.76 -9.48 -5.90
N HIS A 105 17.72 -9.92 -6.62
CA HIS A 105 16.73 -10.86 -6.09
C HIS A 105 16.71 -12.22 -6.81
N ALA A 106 17.61 -12.41 -7.78
CA ALA A 106 17.83 -13.63 -8.53
C ALA A 106 19.28 -13.64 -9.07
N PRO A 107 19.88 -14.82 -9.34
CA PRO A 107 21.27 -14.90 -9.78
C PRO A 107 21.57 -14.11 -11.07
N TRP A 108 20.66 -14.14 -12.05
CA TRP A 108 20.82 -13.42 -13.32
C TRP A 108 20.96 -11.91 -13.14
N ALA A 109 20.36 -11.34 -12.09
CA ALA A 109 20.35 -9.89 -11.86
C ALA A 109 21.75 -9.33 -11.56
N VAL A 110 22.65 -10.16 -11.04
CA VAL A 110 24.04 -9.77 -10.77
C VAL A 110 24.74 -9.27 -12.04
N GLU A 111 24.64 -10.05 -13.12
CA GLU A 111 25.30 -9.71 -14.38
C GLU A 111 24.60 -8.56 -15.11
N GLU A 112 23.26 -8.48 -15.08
CA GLU A 112 22.55 -7.38 -15.73
C GLU A 112 22.80 -6.04 -15.03
N VAL A 113 22.86 -6.02 -13.70
CA VAL A 113 23.24 -4.80 -12.96
C VAL A 113 24.68 -4.40 -13.24
N ALA A 114 25.61 -5.36 -13.30
CA ALA A 114 26.99 -5.08 -13.67
C ALA A 114 27.12 -4.56 -15.12
N ALA A 115 26.33 -5.09 -16.06
CA ALA A 115 26.27 -4.58 -17.42
C ALA A 115 25.73 -3.14 -17.48
N ALA A 116 24.68 -2.84 -16.71
CA ALA A 116 24.15 -1.49 -16.57
C ALA A 116 25.18 -0.50 -15.98
N ALA A 117 25.92 -0.92 -14.95
CA ALA A 117 27.01 -0.13 -14.39
C ALA A 117 28.10 0.19 -15.41
N ARG A 118 28.53 -0.82 -16.19
CA ARG A 118 29.51 -0.63 -17.28
C ARG A 118 28.99 0.34 -18.34
N ALA A 119 27.74 0.17 -18.79
CA ALA A 119 27.15 1.00 -19.83
C ALA A 119 27.01 2.47 -19.42
N THR A 120 26.75 2.73 -18.13
CA THR A 120 26.57 4.08 -17.59
C THR A 120 27.88 4.73 -17.11
N GLY A 121 28.93 3.94 -16.92
CA GLY A 121 30.16 4.38 -16.24
C GLY A 121 29.93 4.76 -14.76
N ARG A 122 28.81 4.33 -14.18
CA ARG A 122 28.42 4.62 -12.79
C ARG A 122 28.39 3.35 -11.97
N ARG A 123 28.81 3.46 -10.71
CA ARG A 123 28.76 2.34 -9.76
C ARG A 123 27.31 2.09 -9.35
N ALA A 124 26.81 0.88 -9.57
CA ALA A 124 25.46 0.50 -9.14
C ALA A 124 25.43 0.23 -7.63
N ARG A 125 24.40 0.71 -6.93
CA ARG A 125 24.16 0.38 -5.51
C ARG A 125 23.14 -0.75 -5.43
N VAL A 126 23.51 -1.86 -4.80
CA VAL A 126 22.69 -3.07 -4.80
C VAL A 126 22.36 -3.57 -3.40
N HIS A 127 21.14 -4.08 -3.24
CA HIS A 127 20.70 -4.79 -2.05
C HIS A 127 20.50 -6.27 -2.38
N LEU A 128 21.23 -7.16 -1.72
CA LEU A 128 21.05 -8.61 -1.87
C LEU A 128 19.78 -9.05 -1.15
N LYS A 129 18.84 -9.62 -1.90
CA LYS A 129 17.64 -10.22 -1.31
C LYS A 129 17.90 -11.69 -0.98
N VAL A 130 17.66 -12.05 0.26
CA VAL A 130 17.71 -13.43 0.74
C VAL A 130 16.29 -13.94 0.90
N ASP A 131 15.99 -15.13 0.38
CA ASP A 131 14.72 -15.78 0.72
C ASP A 131 14.92 -16.57 2.02
N THR A 132 14.38 -16.04 3.12
CA THR A 132 14.52 -16.66 4.44
C THR A 132 13.39 -17.63 4.78
N GLY A 133 12.45 -17.85 3.85
CA GLY A 133 11.30 -18.74 4.07
C GLY A 133 9.97 -18.20 3.53
N LEU A 134 9.96 -17.09 2.79
CA LEU A 134 8.72 -16.59 2.17
C LEU A 134 8.40 -17.34 0.88
N GLY A 135 9.41 -17.87 0.17
CA GLY A 135 9.22 -18.65 -1.05
C GLY A 135 8.75 -17.81 -2.24
N ARG A 136 9.21 -16.55 -2.34
CA ARG A 136 8.76 -15.60 -3.38
C ARG A 136 9.87 -15.19 -4.35
N SER A 137 10.88 -14.53 -3.82
CA SER A 137 11.99 -13.94 -4.58
C SER A 137 13.12 -13.72 -3.60
N GLY A 138 14.35 -13.71 -4.09
CA GLY A 138 15.53 -13.72 -3.25
C GLY A 138 16.32 -15.00 -3.45
N ILE A 139 17.59 -14.93 -3.08
CA ILE A 139 18.52 -16.05 -3.19
C ILE A 139 18.29 -16.95 -1.98
N LEU A 140 18.07 -18.25 -2.24
CA LEU A 140 17.97 -19.24 -1.18
C LEU A 140 19.34 -19.42 -0.49
N PRO A 141 19.37 -19.71 0.82
CA PRO A 141 20.62 -19.78 1.59
C PRO A 141 21.73 -20.65 0.98
N GLU A 142 21.36 -21.78 0.36
CA GLU A 142 22.30 -22.70 -0.29
C GLU A 142 23.00 -22.12 -1.52
N HIS A 143 22.38 -21.14 -2.19
CA HIS A 143 22.95 -20.46 -3.36
C HIS A 143 23.66 -19.15 -3.01
N LEU A 144 23.55 -18.68 -1.76
CA LEU A 144 24.18 -17.42 -1.34
C LEU A 144 25.70 -17.38 -1.52
N PRO A 145 26.48 -18.44 -1.19
CA PRO A 145 27.93 -18.37 -1.33
C PRO A 145 28.39 -18.05 -2.76
N GLU A 146 27.76 -18.65 -3.76
CA GLU A 146 28.09 -18.43 -5.18
C GLU A 146 27.75 -17.00 -5.61
N VAL A 147 26.54 -16.53 -5.28
CA VAL A 147 26.08 -15.18 -5.63
C VAL A 147 26.93 -14.12 -4.93
N LEU A 148 27.27 -14.33 -3.65
CA LEU A 148 28.13 -13.40 -2.89
C LEU A 148 29.54 -13.34 -3.44
N ALA A 149 30.15 -14.48 -3.77
CA ALA A 149 31.48 -14.50 -4.39
C ALA A 149 31.50 -13.65 -5.67
N ARG A 150 30.43 -13.73 -6.48
CA ARG A 150 30.32 -12.93 -7.70
C ARG A 150 30.10 -11.44 -7.40
N LEU A 151 29.21 -11.10 -6.47
CA LEU A 151 28.95 -9.71 -6.06
C LEU A 151 30.22 -9.04 -5.53
N VAL A 152 30.97 -9.72 -4.68
CA VAL A 152 32.22 -9.19 -4.10
C VAL A 152 33.28 -8.98 -5.18
N ALA A 153 33.41 -9.89 -6.15
CA ALA A 153 34.34 -9.71 -7.25
C ALA A 153 34.00 -8.45 -8.08
N LEU A 154 32.71 -8.25 -8.40
CA LEU A 154 32.23 -7.07 -9.12
C LEU A 154 32.35 -5.78 -8.30
N GLN A 155 32.26 -5.88 -6.98
CA GLN A 155 32.54 -4.76 -6.07
C GLN A 155 34.02 -4.38 -6.08
N ALA A 156 34.92 -5.37 -6.07
CA ALA A 156 36.36 -5.14 -6.18
C ALA A 156 36.74 -4.50 -7.53
N ASP A 157 36.03 -4.83 -8.60
CA ASP A 157 36.15 -4.20 -9.92
C ASP A 157 35.55 -2.77 -9.96
N GLY A 158 34.91 -2.30 -8.89
CA GLY A 158 34.31 -0.98 -8.78
C GLY A 158 32.99 -0.80 -9.55
N LEU A 159 32.42 -1.88 -10.09
CA LEU A 159 31.20 -1.82 -10.92
C LEU A 159 29.93 -1.67 -10.07
N LEU A 160 29.91 -2.27 -8.90
CA LEU A 160 28.79 -2.15 -7.98
C LEU A 160 29.26 -2.02 -6.53
N GLU A 161 28.33 -1.72 -5.64
CA GLU A 161 28.53 -1.70 -4.20
C GLU A 161 27.39 -2.47 -3.55
N LEU A 162 27.71 -3.52 -2.80
CA LEU A 162 26.74 -4.28 -2.01
C LEU A 162 26.45 -3.50 -0.73
N VAL A 163 25.48 -2.59 -0.81
CA VAL A 163 25.14 -1.64 0.26
C VAL A 163 24.10 -2.19 1.24
N GLY A 164 23.40 -3.26 0.89
CA GLY A 164 22.41 -3.82 1.81
C GLY A 164 22.09 -5.29 1.63
N VAL A 165 21.56 -5.89 2.69
CA VAL A 165 21.00 -7.24 2.71
C VAL A 165 19.58 -7.16 3.24
N TRP A 166 18.65 -7.84 2.59
CA TRP A 166 17.25 -7.78 2.99
C TRP A 166 16.47 -9.07 2.75
N SER A 167 15.39 -9.22 3.51
CA SER A 167 14.39 -10.28 3.32
C SER A 167 13.00 -9.75 3.64
N HIS A 168 11.99 -10.62 3.60
CA HIS A 168 10.60 -10.29 3.91
C HIS A 168 9.95 -11.42 4.72
N LEU A 169 9.35 -11.03 5.85
CA LEU A 169 8.68 -11.94 6.76
C LEU A 169 7.34 -12.43 6.18
N ALA A 170 7.04 -13.70 6.42
CA ALA A 170 5.81 -14.37 5.98
C ALA A 170 4.65 -14.18 6.98
N PHE A 171 4.94 -14.28 8.28
CA PHE A 171 3.98 -14.18 9.39
C PHE A 171 4.24 -12.94 10.25
N ALA A 172 4.62 -11.82 9.64
CA ALA A 172 4.98 -10.61 10.39
C ALA A 172 3.83 -10.07 11.25
N ASP A 173 2.60 -10.39 10.85
CA ASP A 173 1.35 -10.06 11.51
C ASP A 173 0.96 -11.02 12.64
N GLU A 174 1.73 -12.10 12.83
CA GLU A 174 1.67 -12.99 13.98
C GLU A 174 3.06 -12.99 14.67
N PRO A 175 3.39 -11.98 15.49
CA PRO A 175 4.75 -11.74 15.98
C PRO A 175 5.36 -12.93 16.74
N GLU A 176 4.51 -13.71 17.41
CA GLU A 176 4.91 -14.90 18.17
C GLU A 176 5.03 -16.18 17.33
N HIS A 177 4.66 -16.14 16.04
CA HIS A 177 4.72 -17.29 15.16
C HIS A 177 6.18 -17.74 14.99
N PRO A 178 6.50 -19.05 15.18
CA PRO A 178 7.88 -19.55 15.17
C PRO A 178 8.62 -19.26 13.85
N THR A 179 7.90 -19.16 12.73
CA THR A 179 8.45 -18.74 11.42
C THR A 179 9.10 -17.37 11.47
N VAL A 180 8.58 -16.40 12.24
CA VAL A 180 9.18 -15.05 12.34
C VAL A 180 10.61 -15.15 12.90
N ARG A 181 10.76 -15.88 14.01
CA ARG A 181 12.08 -16.14 14.62
C ARG A 181 12.99 -16.92 13.68
N GLY A 182 12.48 -17.98 13.05
CA GLY A 182 13.24 -18.79 12.10
C GLY A 182 13.76 -17.97 10.90
N GLN A 183 12.92 -17.10 10.33
CA GLN A 183 13.31 -16.20 9.24
C GLN A 183 14.36 -15.17 9.68
N ALA A 184 14.26 -14.64 10.90
CA ALA A 184 15.26 -13.72 11.45
C ALA A 184 16.62 -14.42 11.64
N ASP A 185 16.64 -15.64 12.17
CA ASP A 185 17.90 -16.38 12.36
C ASP A 185 18.56 -16.75 11.02
N VAL A 186 17.78 -17.07 9.97
CA VAL A 186 18.31 -17.26 8.60
C VAL A 186 18.86 -15.95 8.03
N PHE A 187 18.17 -14.83 8.29
CA PHE A 187 18.60 -13.51 7.87
C PHE A 187 19.95 -13.12 8.50
N ASP A 188 20.09 -13.28 9.81
CA ASP A 188 21.33 -12.97 10.55
C ASP A 188 22.51 -13.79 9.99
N ARG A 189 22.33 -15.09 9.72
CA ARG A 189 23.37 -15.93 9.10
C ARG A 189 23.76 -15.46 7.70
N ALA A 190 22.80 -14.95 6.92
CA ALA A 190 23.07 -14.46 5.58
C ALA A 190 23.82 -13.12 5.59
N VAL A 191 23.49 -12.23 6.53
CA VAL A 191 24.24 -10.99 6.80
C VAL A 191 25.68 -11.32 7.18
N ASP A 192 25.86 -12.21 8.15
CA ASP A 192 27.18 -12.68 8.61
C ASP A 192 28.02 -13.25 7.46
N LEU A 193 27.40 -14.00 6.54
CA LEU A 193 28.07 -14.55 5.37
C LEU A 193 28.49 -13.45 4.39
N ALA A 194 27.64 -12.45 4.15
CA ALA A 194 27.94 -11.33 3.28
C ALA A 194 29.11 -10.49 3.84
N GLU A 195 29.09 -10.16 5.13
CA GLU A 195 30.14 -9.39 5.78
C GLU A 195 31.48 -10.15 5.77
N ARG A 196 31.49 -11.46 6.07
CA ARG A 196 32.70 -12.30 5.97
C ARG A 196 33.23 -12.41 4.53
N ALA A 197 32.37 -12.31 3.53
CA ALA A 197 32.77 -12.29 2.14
C ALA A 197 33.39 -10.94 1.71
N GLY A 198 33.33 -9.91 2.57
CA GLY A 198 33.89 -8.57 2.30
C GLY A 198 32.85 -7.53 1.89
N ALA A 199 31.55 -7.77 2.15
CA ALA A 199 30.52 -6.76 1.99
C ALA A 199 30.62 -5.71 3.11
N HIS A 200 30.50 -4.43 2.74
CA HIS A 200 30.40 -3.32 3.68
C HIS A 200 28.96 -2.79 3.64
N LEU A 201 28.09 -3.40 4.44
CA LEU A 201 26.66 -3.10 4.42
C LEU A 201 26.39 -1.74 5.06
N GLU A 202 25.70 -0.86 4.33
CA GLU A 202 25.11 0.38 4.84
C GLU A 202 23.81 0.09 5.60
N VAL A 203 22.99 -0.84 5.10
CA VAL A 203 21.69 -1.15 5.69
C VAL A 203 21.37 -2.64 5.67
N ARG A 204 20.89 -3.16 6.81
CA ARG A 204 20.17 -4.44 6.88
C ARG A 204 18.70 -4.13 7.11
N HIS A 205 17.81 -4.83 6.42
CA HIS A 205 16.38 -4.56 6.58
C HIS A 205 15.48 -5.78 6.40
N LEU A 206 14.69 -6.06 7.44
CA LEU A 206 13.76 -7.18 7.49
C LEU A 206 12.31 -6.74 7.76
N ALA A 207 12.12 -5.80 8.68
CA ALA A 207 10.80 -5.35 9.14
C ALA A 207 9.95 -4.70 8.03
N ASN A 208 8.73 -5.21 7.86
CA ASN A 208 7.62 -4.52 7.18
C ASN A 208 6.77 -3.73 8.20
N SER A 209 5.60 -3.20 7.81
CA SER A 209 4.72 -2.46 8.74
C SER A 209 4.40 -3.21 10.02
N ALA A 210 4.02 -4.49 9.95
CA ALA A 210 3.67 -5.27 11.14
C ALA A 210 4.87 -5.40 12.09
N ALA A 211 6.00 -5.90 11.59
CA ALA A 211 7.21 -6.08 12.40
C ALA A 211 7.82 -4.75 12.90
N THR A 212 7.59 -3.64 12.19
CA THR A 212 7.99 -2.30 12.68
C THR A 212 7.27 -1.98 13.99
N LEU A 213 5.97 -2.27 14.07
CA LEU A 213 5.14 -1.96 15.23
C LEU A 213 5.24 -3.00 16.36
N THR A 214 5.54 -4.26 16.04
CA THR A 214 5.38 -5.37 16.99
C THR A 214 6.68 -6.12 17.31
N THR A 215 7.73 -6.01 16.49
CA THR A 215 8.93 -6.86 16.61
C THR A 215 10.24 -6.05 16.56
N PRO A 216 10.63 -5.35 17.65
CA PRO A 216 11.83 -4.51 17.69
C PRO A 216 13.14 -5.21 17.30
N ARG A 217 13.27 -6.52 17.57
CA ARG A 217 14.48 -7.30 17.26
C ARG A 217 14.84 -7.30 15.77
N VAL A 218 13.89 -7.09 14.86
CA VAL A 218 14.11 -7.15 13.40
C VAL A 218 14.13 -5.78 12.71
N HIS A 219 14.25 -4.69 13.48
CA HIS A 219 14.31 -3.33 12.93
C HIS A 219 15.60 -3.09 12.14
N HIS A 220 16.74 -3.57 12.65
CA HIS A 220 18.08 -3.34 12.08
C HIS A 220 18.31 -1.85 11.76
N GLU A 221 19.01 -1.52 10.66
CA GLU A 221 19.28 -0.13 10.27
C GLU A 221 18.12 0.53 9.52
N LEU A 222 17.21 -0.25 8.93
CA LEU A 222 16.17 0.28 8.06
C LEU A 222 14.87 -0.54 8.15
N VAL A 223 13.77 0.12 8.51
CA VAL A 223 12.42 -0.46 8.50
C VAL A 223 11.66 -0.05 7.24
N ARG A 224 10.74 -0.91 6.75
CA ARG A 224 10.01 -0.69 5.49
C ARG A 224 8.49 -0.67 5.68
N PRO A 225 7.94 0.29 6.44
CA PRO A 225 6.50 0.41 6.54
C PRO A 225 5.89 0.83 5.20
N GLY A 226 4.88 0.08 4.77
CA GLY A 226 4.00 0.42 3.67
C GLY A 226 2.62 0.77 4.20
N LEU A 227 1.79 -0.24 4.47
CA LEU A 227 0.39 -0.03 4.87
C LEU A 227 0.22 0.95 6.04
N ALA A 228 1.07 0.84 7.07
CA ALA A 228 0.99 1.71 8.24
C ALA A 228 1.28 3.19 7.94
N VAL A 229 2.01 3.52 6.85
CA VAL A 229 2.20 4.92 6.41
C VAL A 229 0.85 5.57 6.07
N TYR A 230 -0.10 4.77 5.57
CA TYR A 230 -1.44 5.20 5.18
C TYR A 230 -2.46 5.10 6.32
N GLY A 231 -1.98 4.73 7.51
CA GLY A 231 -2.81 4.71 8.72
C GLY A 231 -3.74 3.52 8.83
N LEU A 232 -3.41 2.41 8.16
CA LEU A 232 -4.17 1.17 8.26
C LEU A 232 -3.36 0.15 9.07
N SER A 233 -4.05 -0.60 9.93
CA SER A 233 -3.42 -1.61 10.77
C SER A 233 -2.92 -2.79 9.93
N PRO A 234 -1.64 -3.18 10.02
CA PRO A 234 -1.13 -4.38 9.37
C PRO A 234 -1.42 -5.67 10.17
N VAL A 235 -2.04 -5.54 11.36
CA VAL A 235 -2.35 -6.61 12.31
C VAL A 235 -3.75 -6.41 12.89
N PRO A 236 -4.82 -6.39 12.06
CA PRO A 236 -6.17 -6.08 12.50
C PRO A 236 -6.69 -7.02 13.62
N GLN A 237 -6.16 -8.25 13.68
CA GLN A 237 -6.44 -9.22 14.75
C GLN A 237 -5.87 -8.82 16.12
N LEU A 238 -4.85 -7.95 16.17
CA LEU A 238 -4.25 -7.44 17.42
C LEU A 238 -4.79 -6.06 17.79
N GLY A 239 -5.19 -5.25 16.81
CA GLY A 239 -5.79 -3.94 17.06
C GLY A 239 -6.01 -3.11 15.79
N GLY A 240 -6.97 -2.19 15.85
CA GLY A 240 -7.22 -1.18 14.83
C GLY A 240 -6.11 -0.11 14.76
N PRO A 241 -6.16 0.79 13.77
CA PRO A 241 -5.19 1.89 13.63
C PRO A 241 -4.92 2.68 14.93
N GLU A 242 -5.98 2.97 15.69
CA GLU A 242 -5.94 3.74 16.92
C GLU A 242 -5.08 3.09 18.02
N ALA A 243 -5.01 1.75 18.07
CA ALA A 243 -4.17 1.02 19.00
C ALA A 243 -2.67 1.27 18.79
N TYR A 244 -2.30 1.70 17.58
CA TYR A 244 -0.93 2.02 17.19
C TYR A 244 -0.70 3.52 16.98
N GLY A 245 -1.67 4.37 17.34
CA GLY A 245 -1.60 5.81 17.09
C GLY A 245 -1.64 6.20 15.60
N LEU A 246 -2.11 5.29 14.75
CA LEU A 246 -2.22 5.49 13.31
C LEU A 246 -3.55 6.16 12.96
N ARG A 247 -3.54 7.06 11.97
CA ARG A 247 -4.72 7.76 11.44
C ARG A 247 -4.92 7.41 9.97
N PRO A 248 -6.05 6.78 9.58
CA PRO A 248 -6.35 6.50 8.17
C PRO A 248 -6.25 7.76 7.30
N ALA A 249 -5.49 7.67 6.20
CA ALA A 249 -5.21 8.82 5.36
C ALA A 249 -6.24 9.03 4.23
N MET A 250 -6.97 7.99 3.82
CA MET A 250 -7.91 8.07 2.70
C MET A 250 -9.37 7.99 3.17
N THR A 251 -10.19 8.89 2.64
CA THR A 251 -11.66 8.80 2.67
C THR A 251 -12.16 8.67 1.24
N LEU A 252 -12.84 7.57 0.91
CA LEU A 252 -13.51 7.38 -0.37
C LEU A 252 -14.97 7.80 -0.25
N GLU A 253 -15.35 8.81 -1.04
CA GLU A 253 -16.71 9.34 -1.02
C GLU A 253 -17.26 9.59 -2.42
N ALA A 254 -18.58 9.53 -2.53
CA ALA A 254 -19.35 9.78 -3.73
C ALA A 254 -20.59 10.63 -3.40
N ARG A 255 -21.29 11.07 -4.44
CA ARG A 255 -22.62 11.68 -4.32
C ARG A 255 -23.67 10.73 -4.88
N LEU A 256 -24.83 10.62 -4.21
CA LEU A 256 -25.95 9.88 -4.76
C LEU A 256 -26.33 10.44 -6.14
N ALA A 257 -26.24 9.62 -7.18
CA ALA A 257 -26.56 10.02 -8.55
C ALA A 257 -28.07 10.10 -8.76
N THR A 258 -28.79 9.10 -8.25
CA THR A 258 -30.25 9.02 -8.30
C THR A 258 -30.78 8.56 -6.95
N VAL A 259 -31.90 9.16 -6.53
CA VAL A 259 -32.74 8.62 -5.46
C VAL A 259 -34.14 8.44 -6.02
N LYS A 260 -34.69 7.23 -5.93
CA LYS A 260 -35.99 6.91 -6.52
C LYS A 260 -36.85 6.04 -5.62
N ALA A 261 -38.14 6.35 -5.57
CA ALA A 261 -39.12 5.50 -4.93
C ALA A 261 -39.40 4.25 -5.76
N VAL A 262 -39.49 3.11 -5.09
CA VAL A 262 -39.83 1.82 -5.70
C VAL A 262 -40.89 1.10 -4.85
N PRO A 263 -41.76 0.29 -5.47
CA PRO A 263 -42.72 -0.51 -4.72
C PRO A 263 -42.05 -1.66 -3.96
N ALA A 264 -42.82 -2.32 -3.09
CA ALA A 264 -42.44 -3.61 -2.52
C ALA A 264 -42.27 -4.67 -3.63
N GLY A 265 -41.35 -5.61 -3.43
CA GLY A 265 -41.05 -6.71 -4.35
C GLY A 265 -40.13 -6.33 -5.52
N GLN A 266 -39.69 -5.07 -5.60
CA GLN A 266 -38.76 -4.59 -6.62
C GLN A 266 -37.41 -5.31 -6.50
N GLY A 267 -36.98 -5.95 -7.59
CA GLY A 267 -35.63 -6.51 -7.68
C GLY A 267 -34.58 -5.42 -7.84
N VAL A 268 -33.47 -5.53 -7.11
CA VAL A 268 -32.36 -4.57 -7.12
C VAL A 268 -31.12 -5.20 -7.76
N SER A 269 -30.52 -4.47 -8.69
CA SER A 269 -29.33 -4.88 -9.45
C SER A 269 -29.49 -6.16 -10.29
N TYR A 270 -28.39 -6.59 -10.92
CA TYR A 270 -28.29 -7.80 -11.73
C TYR A 270 -28.68 -9.06 -10.97
N GLY A 271 -29.49 -9.90 -11.61
CA GLY A 271 -29.97 -11.16 -11.04
C GLY A 271 -30.96 -11.01 -9.89
N HIS A 272 -31.28 -9.78 -9.48
CA HIS A 272 -32.25 -9.48 -8.41
C HIS A 272 -32.01 -10.31 -7.14
N ALA A 273 -30.74 -10.42 -6.74
CA ALA A 273 -30.31 -11.11 -5.52
C ALA A 273 -30.80 -10.42 -4.24
N TYR A 274 -31.28 -9.18 -4.35
CA TYR A 274 -31.96 -8.42 -3.32
C TYR A 274 -33.33 -7.98 -3.86
N ARG A 275 -34.37 -8.04 -3.02
CA ARG A 275 -35.72 -7.56 -3.31
C ARG A 275 -36.25 -6.74 -2.14
N THR A 276 -36.83 -5.59 -2.46
CA THR A 276 -37.45 -4.73 -1.46
C THR A 276 -38.62 -5.46 -0.78
N THR A 277 -38.75 -5.38 0.54
CA THR A 277 -39.84 -6.03 1.29
C THR A 277 -41.04 -5.11 1.50
N GLN A 278 -40.86 -3.81 1.26
CA GLN A 278 -41.84 -2.75 1.41
C GLN A 278 -41.55 -1.63 0.39
N PRO A 279 -42.48 -0.69 0.15
CA PRO A 279 -42.17 0.52 -0.61
C PRO A 279 -41.01 1.26 0.05
N THR A 280 -40.01 1.68 -0.74
CA THR A 280 -38.76 2.25 -0.21
C THR A 280 -38.13 3.23 -1.20
N LEU A 281 -37.10 3.97 -0.77
CA LEU A 281 -36.20 4.72 -1.64
C LEU A 281 -34.94 3.91 -1.93
N LEU A 282 -34.56 3.80 -3.20
CA LEU A 282 -33.25 3.28 -3.60
C LEU A 282 -32.33 4.43 -3.98
N GLY A 283 -31.11 4.42 -3.45
CA GLY A 283 -30.00 5.29 -3.80
C GLY A 283 -29.05 4.61 -4.78
N ASP A 284 -28.63 5.36 -5.80
CA ASP A 284 -27.60 4.97 -6.76
C ASP A 284 -26.29 5.69 -6.41
N VAL A 285 -25.24 4.92 -6.13
CA VAL A 285 -23.89 5.41 -5.85
C VAL A 285 -23.01 5.16 -7.08
N PRO A 286 -22.47 6.20 -7.74
CA PRO A 286 -21.77 6.11 -9.02
C PRO A 286 -20.29 5.68 -8.82
N LEU A 287 -20.10 4.54 -8.16
CA LEU A 287 -18.84 3.83 -8.04
C LEU A 287 -19.09 2.33 -8.23
N GLY A 288 -18.35 1.71 -9.14
CA GLY A 288 -18.45 0.28 -9.41
C GLY A 288 -17.10 -0.43 -9.49
N TYR A 289 -17.10 -1.67 -9.96
CA TYR A 289 -15.87 -2.47 -9.98
C TYR A 289 -14.81 -2.00 -10.99
N ALA A 290 -15.17 -1.20 -11.99
CA ALA A 290 -14.19 -0.53 -12.85
C ALA A 290 -13.46 0.62 -12.11
N ASP A 291 -14.06 1.14 -11.04
CA ASP A 291 -13.46 2.16 -10.16
C ASP A 291 -12.62 1.55 -9.05
N GLY A 292 -12.62 0.22 -8.92
CA GLY A 292 -11.90 -0.50 -7.86
C GLY A 292 -12.79 -1.00 -6.72
N ILE A 293 -14.11 -0.78 -6.76
CA ILE A 293 -15.03 -1.35 -5.77
C ILE A 293 -15.09 -2.88 -5.96
N PRO A 294 -14.73 -3.71 -4.96
CA PRO A 294 -14.75 -5.15 -5.15
C PRO A 294 -16.17 -5.63 -5.45
N ARG A 295 -16.33 -6.43 -6.51
CA ARG A 295 -17.65 -7.05 -6.78
C ARG A 295 -18.12 -7.93 -5.63
N HIS A 296 -17.20 -8.44 -4.82
CA HIS A 296 -17.47 -9.20 -3.60
C HIS A 296 -18.12 -8.38 -2.48
N ALA A 297 -18.11 -7.04 -2.56
CA ALA A 297 -18.87 -6.15 -1.67
C ALA A 297 -20.39 -6.21 -1.88
N SER A 298 -20.87 -7.02 -2.82
CA SER A 298 -22.30 -7.16 -3.14
C SER A 298 -23.09 -7.75 -1.98
N GLY A 299 -24.27 -7.18 -1.70
CA GLY A 299 -25.22 -7.76 -0.77
C GLY A 299 -26.28 -8.63 -1.46
N THR A 300 -26.89 -9.53 -0.71
CA THR A 300 -28.08 -10.30 -1.09
C THR A 300 -29.21 -10.03 -0.11
N GLN A 301 -30.34 -10.72 -0.28
CA GLN A 301 -31.43 -10.67 0.68
C GLN A 301 -31.00 -11.10 2.10
N ASP A 302 -30.12 -12.10 2.18
CA ASP A 302 -29.78 -12.78 3.45
C ASP A 302 -28.41 -12.37 3.99
N VAL A 303 -27.53 -11.84 3.14
CA VAL A 303 -26.16 -11.45 3.51
C VAL A 303 -25.97 -9.97 3.19
N PRO A 304 -25.67 -9.12 4.20
CA PRO A 304 -25.39 -7.71 3.95
C PRO A 304 -24.16 -7.56 3.05
N GLY A 305 -24.21 -6.61 2.12
CA GLY A 305 -23.01 -6.20 1.37
C GLY A 305 -22.07 -5.36 2.23
N ALA A 306 -21.08 -4.72 1.62
CA ALA A 306 -20.18 -3.84 2.34
C ALA A 306 -20.92 -2.63 2.97
N PRO A 307 -20.53 -2.18 4.17
CA PRO A 307 -21.15 -1.03 4.81
C PRO A 307 -20.74 0.29 4.13
N LEU A 308 -21.64 1.27 4.16
CA LEU A 308 -21.39 2.64 3.71
C LEU A 308 -22.19 3.62 4.58
N ARG A 309 -21.73 4.87 4.69
CA ARG A 309 -22.43 5.92 5.43
C ARG A 309 -23.04 6.94 4.49
N VAL A 310 -24.35 7.15 4.60
CA VAL A 310 -25.10 8.11 3.78
C VAL A 310 -25.45 9.34 4.62
N GLY A 311 -25.27 10.53 4.05
CA GLY A 311 -25.55 11.81 4.69
C GLY A 311 -24.41 12.32 5.58
N ALA A 312 -24.66 13.43 6.26
CA ALA A 312 -23.68 14.09 7.14
C ALA A 312 -24.26 14.36 8.54
N GLY A 313 -23.36 14.50 9.53
CA GLY A 313 -23.72 14.86 10.90
C GLY A 313 -24.51 13.78 11.64
N PRO A 314 -25.31 14.16 12.65
CA PRO A 314 -26.05 13.22 13.51
C PRO A 314 -27.14 12.42 12.80
N ALA A 315 -27.62 12.89 11.65
CA ALA A 315 -28.65 12.23 10.86
C ALA A 315 -28.08 11.19 9.87
N ALA A 316 -26.75 11.11 9.75
CA ALA A 316 -26.12 10.17 8.83
C ALA A 316 -26.34 8.72 9.29
N ARG A 317 -26.55 7.83 8.32
CA ARG A 317 -26.95 6.44 8.57
C ARG A 317 -25.94 5.50 7.94
N THR A 318 -25.58 4.45 8.66
CA THR A 318 -24.81 3.33 8.10
C THR A 318 -25.78 2.34 7.48
N LEU A 319 -25.63 2.14 6.17
CA LEU A 319 -26.40 1.21 5.35
C LEU A 319 -25.43 0.24 4.68
N HIS A 320 -25.95 -0.70 3.89
CA HIS A 320 -25.12 -1.68 3.20
C HIS A 320 -25.43 -1.69 1.70
N VAL A 321 -24.46 -2.10 0.90
CA VAL A 321 -24.67 -2.37 -0.52
C VAL A 321 -25.80 -3.41 -0.68
N THR A 322 -26.78 -3.11 -1.53
CA THR A 322 -27.95 -3.95 -1.79
C THR A 322 -27.95 -4.47 -3.22
N GLY A 323 -27.94 -5.79 -3.36
CA GLY A 323 -27.74 -6.44 -4.65
C GLY A 323 -26.28 -6.37 -5.13
N ARG A 324 -26.09 -6.67 -6.41
CA ARG A 324 -24.76 -6.76 -7.01
C ARG A 324 -24.14 -5.39 -7.27
N VAL A 325 -22.85 -5.25 -6.97
CA VAL A 325 -22.01 -4.15 -7.48
C VAL A 325 -21.90 -4.27 -9.00
N CYS A 326 -22.19 -3.18 -9.72
CA CYS A 326 -22.09 -3.09 -11.17
C CYS A 326 -20.72 -2.53 -11.59
N MET A 327 -20.50 -2.39 -12.90
CA MET A 327 -19.23 -1.89 -13.43
C MET A 327 -18.93 -0.46 -12.96
N ASP A 328 -19.94 0.41 -12.93
CA ASP A 328 -19.77 1.84 -12.67
C ASP A 328 -20.62 2.36 -11.50
N GLN A 329 -21.41 1.50 -10.86
CA GLN A 329 -22.33 1.92 -9.78
C GLN A 329 -22.71 0.78 -8.84
N LEU A 330 -23.21 1.14 -7.66
CA LEU A 330 -23.79 0.23 -6.68
C LEU A 330 -25.07 0.83 -6.10
N MET A 331 -25.92 0.00 -5.52
CA MET A 331 -27.22 0.42 -5.00
C MET A 331 -27.28 0.29 -3.49
N VAL A 332 -28.03 1.18 -2.86
CA VAL A 332 -28.35 1.14 -1.44
C VAL A 332 -29.87 1.28 -1.26
N ASP A 333 -30.46 0.46 -0.40
CA ASP A 333 -31.82 0.67 0.06
C ASP A 333 -31.79 1.67 1.23
N LEU A 334 -32.34 2.87 0.99
CA LEU A 334 -32.35 3.97 1.95
C LEU A 334 -33.48 3.81 2.99
N GLY A 335 -34.47 2.96 2.71
CA GLY A 335 -35.63 2.74 3.57
C GLY A 335 -36.85 3.62 3.23
N PRO A 336 -38.03 3.29 3.79
CA PRO A 336 -39.31 3.94 3.50
C PRO A 336 -39.39 5.40 3.94
N ASP A 337 -38.77 5.74 5.07
CA ASP A 337 -38.79 7.08 5.67
C ASP A 337 -37.52 7.89 5.32
N ALA A 338 -36.78 7.43 4.32
CA ALA A 338 -35.59 8.10 3.82
C ALA A 338 -35.92 9.52 3.32
N THR A 339 -35.04 10.47 3.63
CA THR A 339 -35.16 11.87 3.18
C THR A 339 -34.00 12.29 2.29
N GLU A 340 -33.08 11.37 2.03
CA GLU A 340 -31.90 11.56 1.20
C GLU A 340 -32.29 11.89 -0.25
N ARG A 341 -31.42 12.66 -0.90
CA ARG A 341 -31.62 13.22 -2.23
C ARG A 341 -30.40 12.96 -3.10
N ALA A 342 -30.61 13.04 -4.41
CA ALA A 342 -29.48 13.09 -5.34
C ALA A 342 -28.57 14.27 -4.96
N GLY A 343 -27.26 14.02 -4.93
CA GLY A 343 -26.24 14.95 -4.47
C GLY A 343 -25.76 14.73 -3.03
N ASP A 344 -26.52 14.03 -2.18
CA ASP A 344 -26.10 13.74 -0.81
C ASP A 344 -24.84 12.86 -0.80
N THR A 345 -23.95 13.14 0.16
CA THR A 345 -22.68 12.43 0.29
C THR A 345 -22.89 10.99 0.76
N VAL A 346 -22.14 10.09 0.14
CA VAL A 346 -21.97 8.71 0.57
C VAL A 346 -20.49 8.46 0.81
N THR A 347 -20.12 8.17 2.06
CA THR A 347 -18.76 7.74 2.40
C THR A 347 -18.72 6.22 2.40
N LEU A 348 -17.93 5.65 1.51
CA LEU A 348 -17.75 4.20 1.43
C LEU A 348 -16.86 3.76 2.59
N PHE A 349 -15.66 4.32 2.69
CA PHE A 349 -14.78 4.12 3.82
C PHE A 349 -13.92 5.35 4.14
N GLY A 350 -13.42 5.44 5.38
CA GLY A 350 -12.53 6.49 5.86
C GLY A 350 -11.97 6.22 7.25
N ASP A 351 -11.78 7.28 8.04
CA ASP A 351 -11.34 7.18 9.44
C ASP A 351 -12.50 6.76 10.35
N GLY A 352 -12.37 5.56 10.94
CA GLY A 352 -13.36 4.99 11.87
C GLY A 352 -13.66 5.88 13.08
N ALA A 353 -12.71 6.72 13.51
CA ALA A 353 -12.93 7.68 14.59
C ALA A 353 -14.01 8.73 14.26
N THR A 354 -14.30 8.93 12.97
CA THR A 354 -15.39 9.81 12.49
C THR A 354 -16.74 9.10 12.36
N GLY A 355 -16.79 7.80 12.66
CA GLY A 355 -17.98 6.95 12.60
C GLY A 355 -18.36 6.49 11.19
N VAL A 356 -17.53 6.73 10.18
CA VAL A 356 -17.69 6.11 8.85
C VAL A 356 -17.11 4.69 8.87
N PRO A 357 -17.54 3.79 7.97
CA PRO A 357 -16.88 2.50 7.82
C PRO A 357 -15.40 2.66 7.46
N THR A 358 -14.59 1.67 7.80
CA THR A 358 -13.16 1.65 7.55
C THR A 358 -12.83 0.82 6.31
N ALA A 359 -11.61 0.95 5.81
CA ALA A 359 -11.11 0.04 4.77
C ALA A 359 -11.04 -1.42 5.26
N GLN A 360 -10.95 -1.64 6.58
CA GLN A 360 -10.99 -2.99 7.17
C GLN A 360 -12.41 -3.56 7.14
N ASP A 361 -13.44 -2.77 7.45
CA ASP A 361 -14.85 -3.22 7.35
C ASP A 361 -15.20 -3.66 5.91
N TRP A 362 -14.68 -2.94 4.92
CA TRP A 362 -14.80 -3.32 3.51
C TRP A 362 -14.01 -4.58 3.16
N ALA A 363 -12.82 -4.73 3.73
CA ALA A 363 -12.00 -5.92 3.53
C ALA A 363 -12.70 -7.18 4.08
N ASP A 364 -13.25 -7.09 5.29
CA ASP A 364 -13.96 -8.18 5.95
C ASP A 364 -15.23 -8.56 5.16
N ALA A 365 -16.01 -7.57 4.73
CA ALA A 365 -17.20 -7.80 3.90
C ALA A 365 -16.86 -8.47 2.55
N CYS A 366 -15.65 -8.27 2.03
CA CYS A 366 -15.20 -8.83 0.76
C CYS A 366 -14.40 -10.14 0.90
N GLY A 367 -14.08 -10.57 2.13
CA GLY A 367 -13.18 -11.70 2.37
C GLY A 367 -11.75 -11.45 1.89
N THR A 368 -11.24 -10.23 2.11
CA THR A 368 -9.88 -9.80 1.71
C THR A 368 -9.21 -8.98 2.81
N ILE A 369 -8.19 -8.20 2.47
CA ILE A 369 -7.39 -7.34 3.35
C ILE A 369 -7.48 -5.87 2.94
N SER A 370 -7.34 -4.95 3.90
CA SER A 370 -7.41 -3.49 3.67
C SER A 370 -6.36 -2.96 2.67
N TYR A 371 -5.25 -3.69 2.51
CA TYR A 371 -4.26 -3.47 1.44
C TYR A 371 -4.91 -3.47 0.06
N GLU A 372 -5.76 -4.47 -0.23
CA GLU A 372 -6.39 -4.63 -1.54
C GLU A 372 -7.44 -3.54 -1.79
N ILE A 373 -8.21 -3.18 -0.75
CA ILE A 373 -9.28 -2.18 -0.81
C ILE A 373 -8.76 -0.82 -1.30
N THR A 374 -7.68 -0.32 -0.71
CA THR A 374 -7.11 0.99 -1.08
C THR A 374 -6.30 0.93 -2.37
N THR A 375 -5.49 -0.12 -2.56
CA THR A 375 -4.59 -0.24 -3.72
C THR A 375 -5.34 -0.41 -5.05
N ARG A 376 -6.53 -1.02 -5.04
CA ARG A 376 -7.30 -1.27 -6.27
C ARG A 376 -8.11 -0.09 -6.78
N LEU A 377 -8.15 1.01 -6.05
CA LEU A 377 -8.93 2.17 -6.46
C LEU A 377 -8.40 2.70 -7.80
N GLY A 378 -9.24 2.63 -8.85
CA GLY A 378 -8.85 2.88 -10.24
C GLY A 378 -8.51 4.35 -10.50
N ALA A 379 -7.75 4.61 -11.56
CA ALA A 379 -7.30 5.95 -11.93
C ALA A 379 -8.42 6.91 -12.35
N ARG A 380 -9.62 6.39 -12.65
CA ARG A 380 -10.85 7.18 -12.90
C ARG A 380 -11.30 7.98 -11.68
N VAL A 381 -11.04 7.46 -10.47
CA VAL A 381 -11.43 8.14 -9.23
C VAL A 381 -10.39 9.22 -8.92
N PRO A 382 -10.74 10.52 -8.98
CA PRO A 382 -9.78 11.58 -8.70
C PRO A 382 -9.32 11.53 -7.26
N ARG A 383 -8.02 11.73 -7.04
CA ARG A 383 -7.44 11.93 -5.71
C ARG A 383 -7.40 13.42 -5.40
N VAL A 384 -7.95 13.79 -4.25
CA VAL A 384 -7.89 15.15 -3.71
C VAL A 384 -6.99 15.13 -2.49
N HIS A 385 -5.78 15.69 -2.62
CA HIS A 385 -4.83 15.76 -1.53
C HIS A 385 -5.09 16.99 -0.67
N LEU A 386 -5.42 16.77 0.60
CA LEU A 386 -5.48 17.82 1.61
C LEU A 386 -4.09 18.07 2.18
N HIS A 387 -3.82 19.31 2.59
CA HIS A 387 -2.56 19.70 3.22
C HIS A 387 -1.31 19.40 2.37
N ALA A 388 -1.46 19.47 1.04
CA ALA A 388 -0.33 19.46 0.12
C ALA A 388 0.45 20.77 0.27
N GLU A 389 1.77 20.69 0.35
CA GLU A 389 2.61 21.88 0.26
C GLU A 389 2.48 22.46 -1.15
N GLU A 390 2.38 23.78 -1.26
CA GLU A 390 2.51 24.46 -2.56
C GLU A 390 3.92 24.16 -3.06
N THR A 391 4.02 23.42 -4.18
CA THR A 391 5.30 23.21 -4.82
C THR A 391 5.82 24.58 -5.27
N PRO A 392 7.02 25.03 -4.86
CA PRO A 392 7.61 26.22 -5.45
C PRO A 392 7.71 26.00 -6.97
N ALA A 393 7.20 26.96 -7.74
CA ALA A 393 7.12 26.90 -9.21
C ALA A 393 8.47 26.72 -9.89
#